data_AF-A0A059CJ17-F1
#
_entry.id   AF-A0A059CJ17-F1
#
_cell.length_a   1.000
_cell.length_b   1.000
_cell.length_c   1.000
_cell.angle_alpha   90.00
_cell.angle_beta   90.00
_cell.angle_gamma   90.00
#
_symmetry.space_group_name_H-M   'P 1'
#
loop_
_entity.id
_entity.type
_entity.pdbx_description
1 polymer ?
#
loop_
_entity_poly.entity_id
_entity_poly.type
_entity_poly.pdbx_seq_one_letter_code
_entity_poly.pdbx_strand_id
1 'polypeptide(L)'
;MMGTCQMNRLGVWLLCLLLLYGSINKSTALSPDGEALLNFRSAVVGSDKILSHWRPEDPDPCGWKGVTCDASKSVIYLFLSYLKLSGSISPDLGKLEHLRILSLHDNNFYGAIPSELGNCTELQGIYLQGNYLSGLIPSELGNLSDLQNLDISGNSLSGSIPPSLGKLNKLVTFNVSANFLVGAIPSDGVLSNFPESSFTGNKGLCGKQINAACNGGPSTNPLSPASAQSQGVKKNSGRLLISASATVGALLLVALMCFWGCFLYKKFGKNDTKGFAININGGASVVMFHGDLPYSSKDIIRKLETLNEEHIIGCGGFGTVYRLAMDDGSVFALKRIVKINEGFDRFFERELEILGSIKHRHLVNLRGYCNSPTAKLLIYDFLSGGSLDEALHERSEQLDWETRCNIIVGAAKGLAYLHHDCSPRIIHRDIKSSNILLDGNLEARVSDFGLAKLLEDEESHITTIVAGTFGYLAPEYMQSGRATEKSDVYSFGVLVLEVLSGKRPTDATLIEKGLNVVGWVCIN
;
A
#
# COMPACT_ATOMS: atom_id res chain seq x y z
N MET A 1 37.20 -41.63 66.70
CA MET A 1 36.42 -42.67 65.99
C MET A 1 35.18 -41.99 65.41
N MET A 2 35.27 -41.36 64.23
CA MET A 2 34.91 -41.97 62.94
C MET A 2 33.50 -42.60 62.95
N GLY A 3 32.49 -41.75 62.84
CA GLY A 3 31.15 -42.11 62.36
C GLY A 3 31.05 -41.68 60.90
N THR A 4 31.02 -42.66 60.02
CA THR A 4 31.16 -42.55 58.57
C THR A 4 29.96 -41.92 57.87
N CYS A 5 30.29 -41.11 56.88
CA CYS A 5 29.49 -40.61 55.76
C CYS A 5 28.50 -41.64 55.17
N GLN A 6 27.21 -41.44 55.39
CA GLN A 6 26.12 -41.99 54.58
C GLN A 6 24.99 -40.95 54.43
N MET A 7 25.33 -39.77 53.92
CA MET A 7 24.32 -38.84 53.42
C MET A 7 24.22 -38.95 51.90
N ASN A 8 23.05 -39.41 51.45
CA ASN A 8 22.42 -39.03 50.18
C ASN A 8 23.08 -39.41 48.84
N ARG A 9 23.69 -40.60 48.71
CA ARG A 9 23.89 -41.16 47.36
C ARG A 9 22.55 -41.33 46.62
N LEU A 10 21.47 -41.71 47.30
CA LEU A 10 20.14 -41.81 46.67
C LEU A 10 19.60 -40.44 46.22
N GLY A 11 19.76 -39.39 47.03
CA GLY A 11 19.28 -38.05 46.71
C GLY A 11 20.02 -37.40 45.54
N VAL A 12 21.34 -37.60 45.45
CA VAL A 12 22.13 -37.11 44.31
C VAL A 12 21.82 -37.91 43.05
N TRP A 13 21.60 -39.22 43.15
CA TRP A 13 21.16 -40.03 42.00
C TRP A 13 19.75 -39.69 41.56
N LEU A 14 18.82 -39.37 42.47
CA LEU A 14 17.47 -38.92 42.14
C LEU A 14 17.50 -37.53 41.50
N LEU A 15 18.34 -36.62 41.99
CA LEU A 15 18.53 -35.29 41.38
C LEU A 15 19.19 -35.40 40.01
N CYS A 16 20.20 -36.27 39.85
CA CYS A 16 20.83 -36.54 38.56
C CYS A 16 19.86 -37.26 37.61
N LEU A 17 19.01 -38.16 38.09
CA LEU A 17 17.94 -38.78 37.28
C LEU A 17 16.85 -37.78 36.93
N LEU A 18 16.47 -36.85 37.80
CA LEU A 18 15.51 -35.78 37.50
C LEU A 18 16.11 -34.71 36.58
N LEU A 19 17.41 -34.43 36.68
CA LEU A 19 18.14 -33.57 35.75
C LEU A 19 18.39 -34.27 34.41
N LEU A 20 18.63 -35.58 34.39
CA LEU A 20 18.73 -36.39 33.16
C LEU A 20 17.37 -36.63 32.51
N TYR A 21 16.30 -36.81 33.30
CA TYR A 21 14.91 -36.94 32.81
C TYR A 21 14.34 -35.58 32.39
N GLY A 22 14.74 -34.50 33.05
CA GLY A 22 14.49 -33.11 32.64
C GLY A 22 15.33 -32.63 31.45
N SER A 23 16.34 -33.41 31.03
CA SER A 23 17.18 -33.12 29.86
C SER A 23 16.82 -33.94 28.61
N ILE A 24 15.64 -34.59 28.59
CA ILE A 24 15.08 -35.19 27.37
C ILE A 24 13.77 -34.50 26.97
N ASN A 25 13.75 -33.16 27.03
CA ASN A 25 13.02 -32.42 26.02
C ASN A 25 14.11 -31.89 25.09
N LYS A 26 14.41 -32.65 24.03
CA LYS A 26 15.09 -32.07 22.87
C LYS A 26 14.17 -30.95 22.38
N SER A 27 14.46 -29.71 22.76
CA SER A 27 13.98 -28.56 22.01
C SER A 27 14.69 -28.66 20.66
N THR A 28 14.10 -29.41 19.74
CA THR A 28 14.58 -29.44 18.36
C THR A 28 14.31 -28.06 17.80
N ALA A 29 15.36 -27.36 17.41
CA ALA A 29 15.21 -26.11 16.66
C ALA A 29 14.33 -26.39 15.42
N LEU A 30 13.41 -25.48 15.14
CA LEU A 30 12.55 -25.52 13.97
C LEU A 30 13.39 -25.72 12.71
N SER A 31 12.93 -26.55 11.78
CA SER A 31 13.64 -26.78 10.52
C SER A 31 13.85 -25.47 9.73
N PRO A 32 14.88 -25.38 8.87
CA PRO A 32 15.10 -24.20 8.02
C PRO A 32 13.87 -23.82 7.18
N ASP A 33 13.15 -24.81 6.67
CA ASP A 33 11.89 -24.61 5.95
C ASP A 33 10.82 -24.00 6.85
N GLY A 34 10.74 -24.44 8.11
CA GLY A 34 9.86 -23.85 9.10
C GLY A 34 10.20 -22.38 9.40
N GLU A 35 11.49 -22.04 9.51
CA GLU A 35 11.94 -20.66 9.70
C GLU A 35 11.58 -19.78 8.50
N ALA A 36 11.82 -20.26 7.28
CA ALA A 36 11.44 -19.57 6.05
C ALA A 36 9.92 -19.30 5.99
N LEU A 37 9.11 -20.29 6.37
CA LEU A 37 7.65 -20.17 6.43
C LEU A 37 7.18 -19.24 7.56
N LEU A 38 7.86 -19.17 8.71
CA LEU A 38 7.54 -18.18 9.75
C LEU A 38 7.87 -16.75 9.31
N ASN A 39 8.97 -16.55 8.59
CA ASN A 39 9.32 -15.25 8.01
C ASN A 39 8.35 -14.85 6.89
N PHE A 40 7.84 -15.82 6.12
CA PHE A 40 6.70 -15.57 5.25
C PHE A 40 5.45 -15.17 6.05
N ARG A 41 5.11 -15.91 7.11
CA ARG A 41 3.94 -15.60 7.95
C ARG A 41 4.04 -14.20 8.57
N SER A 42 5.21 -13.75 9.02
CA SER A 42 5.38 -12.43 9.64
C SER A 42 5.16 -11.27 8.67
N ALA A 43 5.35 -11.50 7.37
CA ALA A 43 5.08 -10.55 6.30
C ALA A 43 3.60 -10.52 5.85
N VAL A 44 2.74 -11.39 6.41
CA VAL A 44 1.38 -11.66 5.92
C VAL A 44 0.32 -11.42 7.00
N VAL A 45 -0.73 -10.68 6.64
CA VAL A 45 -1.85 -10.27 7.47
C VAL A 45 -3.16 -10.80 6.85
N GLY A 46 -3.99 -11.53 7.60
CA GLY A 46 -5.25 -12.10 7.09
C GLY A 46 -6.08 -12.79 8.18
N SER A 47 -7.27 -13.31 7.87
CA SER A 47 -8.23 -13.79 8.89
C SER A 47 -7.74 -15.03 9.66
N ASP A 48 -7.03 -14.77 10.76
CA ASP A 48 -6.73 -15.46 12.03
C ASP A 48 -6.97 -16.96 12.30
N LYS A 49 -7.39 -17.79 11.35
CA LYS A 49 -7.67 -19.22 11.63
C LYS A 49 -6.71 -20.23 11.00
N ILE A 50 -6.02 -19.91 9.91
CA ILE A 50 -5.18 -20.91 9.21
C ILE A 50 -3.71 -20.81 9.63
N LEU A 51 -3.10 -19.63 9.48
CA LEU A 51 -1.69 -19.40 9.85
C LEU A 51 -1.46 -19.37 11.37
N SER A 52 -2.52 -19.25 12.19
CA SER A 52 -2.42 -19.35 13.66
C SER A 52 -1.99 -20.74 14.16
N HIS A 53 -2.05 -21.76 13.30
CA HIS A 53 -1.58 -23.12 13.59
C HIS A 53 -0.09 -23.32 13.29
N TRP A 54 0.60 -22.32 12.71
CA TRP A 54 2.02 -22.41 12.38
C TRP A 54 2.84 -22.05 13.61
N ARG A 55 3.19 -23.03 14.44
CA ARG A 55 3.78 -22.77 15.76
C ARG A 55 5.30 -22.86 15.71
N PRO A 56 6.04 -21.87 16.24
CA PRO A 56 7.50 -21.93 16.31
C PRO A 56 8.01 -23.05 17.22
N GLU A 57 7.15 -23.62 18.07
CA GLU A 57 7.47 -24.76 18.93
C GLU A 57 7.41 -26.11 18.21
N ASP A 58 6.85 -26.18 17.00
CA ASP A 58 6.81 -27.42 16.23
C ASP A 58 8.22 -27.76 15.69
N PRO A 59 8.59 -29.05 15.62
CA PRO A 59 9.91 -29.46 15.11
C PRO A 59 10.08 -29.21 13.61
N ASP A 60 8.98 -29.28 12.85
CA ASP A 60 8.92 -29.11 11.40
C ASP A 60 7.56 -28.53 10.98
N PRO A 61 7.46 -27.88 9.81
CA PRO A 61 6.21 -27.27 9.35
C PRO A 61 5.25 -28.28 8.70
N CYS A 62 5.53 -29.59 8.70
CA CYS A 62 4.76 -30.56 7.92
C CYS A 62 3.37 -30.84 8.49
N GLY A 63 3.11 -30.43 9.73
CA GLY A 63 1.79 -30.40 10.34
C GLY A 63 1.00 -29.10 10.09
N TRP A 64 1.63 -28.09 9.48
CA TRP A 64 1.02 -26.78 9.31
C TRP A 64 -0.01 -26.79 8.19
N LYS A 65 -1.15 -26.17 8.45
CA LYS A 65 -2.23 -26.10 7.46
C LYS A 65 -1.76 -25.33 6.23
N GLY A 66 -1.92 -25.95 5.05
CA GLY A 66 -1.46 -25.41 3.77
C GLY A 66 -0.04 -25.84 3.38
N VAL A 67 0.68 -26.56 4.25
CA VAL A 67 2.03 -27.07 3.98
C VAL A 67 1.98 -28.57 3.72
N THR A 68 2.72 -29.05 2.73
CA THR A 68 2.95 -30.48 2.48
C THR A 68 4.43 -30.74 2.36
N CYS A 69 4.92 -31.78 3.04
CA CYS A 69 6.30 -32.21 2.98
C CYS A 69 6.47 -33.56 2.30
N ASP A 70 7.69 -33.84 1.86
CA ASP A 70 8.10 -35.17 1.41
C ASP A 70 8.48 -36.12 2.59
N ALA A 71 8.99 -37.31 2.26
CA ALA A 71 9.43 -38.28 3.24
C ALA A 71 10.62 -37.80 4.10
N SER A 72 11.40 -36.84 3.60
CA SER A 72 12.55 -36.23 4.28
C SER A 72 12.18 -35.02 5.14
N LYS A 73 10.88 -34.68 5.24
CA LYS A 73 10.35 -33.51 5.96
C LYS A 73 10.69 -32.16 5.30
N SER A 74 11.05 -32.15 4.02
CA SER A 74 11.24 -30.92 3.24
C SER A 74 9.92 -30.46 2.65
N VAL A 75 9.64 -29.16 2.66
CA VAL A 75 8.40 -28.56 2.14
C VAL A 75 8.39 -28.65 0.61
N ILE A 76 7.39 -29.37 0.07
CA ILE A 76 7.21 -29.55 -1.36
C ILE A 76 6.01 -28.76 -1.90
N TYR A 77 4.97 -28.50 -1.11
CA TYR A 77 3.81 -27.71 -1.55
C TYR A 77 3.40 -26.68 -0.50
N LEU A 78 3.08 -25.47 -0.98
CA LEU A 78 2.48 -24.40 -0.18
C LEU A 78 1.16 -23.93 -0.84
N PHE A 79 0.03 -24.28 -0.21
CA PHE A 79 -1.32 -23.97 -0.67
C PHE A 79 -2.03 -23.01 0.29
N LEU A 80 -2.10 -21.74 -0.09
CA LEU A 80 -2.71 -20.68 0.71
C LEU A 80 -3.66 -19.79 -0.10
N SER A 81 -4.27 -20.32 -1.17
CA SER A 81 -5.19 -19.61 -2.08
C SER A 81 -6.55 -19.31 -1.45
N TYR A 82 -7.23 -18.24 -1.88
CA TYR A 82 -8.57 -17.85 -1.39
C TYR A 82 -8.68 -17.61 0.12
N LEU A 83 -7.57 -17.26 0.77
CA LEU A 83 -7.50 -17.09 2.21
C LEU A 83 -7.59 -15.63 2.66
N LYS A 84 -7.78 -14.70 1.71
CA LYS A 84 -7.80 -13.24 1.93
C LYS A 84 -6.54 -12.74 2.64
N LEU A 85 -5.42 -13.44 2.46
CA LEU A 85 -4.12 -13.06 3.00
C LEU A 85 -3.63 -11.79 2.28
N SER A 86 -3.04 -10.87 3.01
CA SER A 86 -2.49 -9.61 2.50
C SER A 86 -1.06 -9.43 3.01
N GLY A 87 -0.27 -8.57 2.37
CA GLY A 87 1.15 -8.40 2.70
C GLY A 87 2.05 -8.66 1.49
N SER A 88 3.36 -8.60 1.69
CA SER A 88 4.33 -8.92 0.64
C SER A 88 4.70 -10.39 0.65
N ILE A 89 4.95 -10.97 -0.52
CA ILE A 89 5.56 -12.30 -0.62
C ILE A 89 6.99 -12.20 -0.10
N SER A 90 7.31 -12.93 0.98
CA SER A 90 8.64 -12.89 1.59
C SER A 90 9.70 -13.51 0.66
N PRO A 91 10.87 -12.87 0.47
CA PRO A 91 12.02 -13.46 -0.24
C PRO A 91 12.48 -14.79 0.36
N ASP A 92 12.22 -15.02 1.65
CA ASP A 92 12.62 -16.24 2.34
C ASP A 92 11.91 -17.50 1.81
N LEU A 93 10.81 -17.37 1.06
CA LEU A 93 10.25 -18.52 0.33
C LEU A 93 11.25 -19.12 -0.67
N GLY A 94 12.22 -18.33 -1.16
CA GLY A 94 13.31 -18.81 -2.00
C GLY A 94 14.30 -19.75 -1.31
N LYS A 95 14.21 -19.93 0.02
CA LYS A 95 15.00 -20.88 0.80
C LYS A 95 14.42 -22.29 0.80
N LEU A 96 13.18 -22.47 0.30
CA LEU A 96 12.52 -23.77 0.22
C LEU A 96 13.01 -24.55 -1.02
N GLU A 97 14.20 -25.14 -0.93
CA GLU A 97 14.92 -25.73 -2.07
C GLU A 97 14.12 -26.82 -2.81
N HIS A 98 13.29 -27.57 -2.08
CA HIS A 98 12.46 -28.66 -2.62
C HIS A 98 11.03 -28.25 -2.98
N LEU A 99 10.70 -26.95 -2.93
CA LEU A 99 9.36 -26.47 -3.23
C LEU A 99 9.00 -26.75 -4.70
N ARG A 100 7.89 -27.45 -4.92
CA ARG A 100 7.37 -27.84 -6.23
C ARG A 100 6.15 -27.04 -6.65
N ILE A 101 5.27 -26.69 -5.71
CA ILE A 101 4.08 -25.88 -6.00
C ILE A 101 3.95 -24.75 -4.98
N LEU A 102 3.93 -23.52 -5.48
CA LEU A 102 3.58 -22.33 -4.73
C LEU A 102 2.23 -21.80 -5.22
N SER A 103 1.23 -21.82 -4.34
CA SER A 103 -0.12 -21.37 -4.68
C SER A 103 -0.62 -20.33 -3.68
N LEU A 104 -0.57 -19.07 -4.10
CA LEU A 104 -0.97 -17.89 -3.32
C LEU A 104 -2.06 -17.07 -4.03
N HIS A 105 -2.63 -17.59 -5.11
CA HIS A 105 -3.64 -16.90 -5.92
C HIS A 105 -4.93 -16.53 -5.17
N ASP A 106 -5.65 -15.54 -5.70
CA ASP A 106 -6.91 -15.02 -5.17
C ASP A 106 -6.81 -14.64 -3.69
N ASN A 107 -5.79 -13.83 -3.41
CA ASN A 107 -5.53 -13.21 -2.12
C ASN A 107 -5.34 -11.70 -2.34
N ASN A 108 -4.77 -11.01 -1.36
CA ASN A 108 -4.50 -9.58 -1.37
C ASN A 108 -2.99 -9.30 -1.27
N PHE A 109 -2.13 -10.18 -1.80
CA PHE A 109 -0.68 -9.96 -1.78
C PHE A 109 -0.28 -8.76 -2.64
N TYR A 110 0.68 -7.95 -2.19
CA TYR A 110 1.15 -6.75 -2.88
C TYR A 110 2.69 -6.66 -2.84
N GLY A 111 3.26 -5.66 -3.53
CA GLY A 111 4.72 -5.54 -3.68
C GLY A 111 5.24 -6.43 -4.81
N ALA A 112 6.56 -6.62 -4.88
CA ALA A 112 7.19 -7.36 -5.96
C ALA A 112 7.09 -8.88 -5.78
N ILE A 113 7.14 -9.61 -6.90
CA ILE A 113 7.47 -11.04 -6.89
C ILE A 113 8.96 -11.14 -6.52
N PRO A 114 9.35 -11.85 -5.44
CA PRO A 114 10.76 -11.97 -5.06
C PRO A 114 11.57 -12.71 -6.11
N SER A 115 12.73 -12.18 -6.49
CA SER A 115 13.68 -12.84 -7.40
C SER A 115 14.22 -14.15 -6.82
N GLU A 116 14.26 -14.26 -5.50
CA GLU A 116 14.72 -15.41 -4.73
C GLU A 116 13.88 -16.66 -5.00
N LEU A 117 12.64 -16.53 -5.48
CA LEU A 117 11.85 -17.68 -5.95
C LEU A 117 12.55 -18.44 -7.10
N GLY A 118 13.45 -17.78 -7.83
CA GLY A 118 14.31 -18.43 -8.83
C GLY A 118 15.33 -19.43 -8.27
N ASN A 119 15.52 -19.48 -6.94
CA ASN A 119 16.40 -20.45 -6.27
C ASN A 119 15.71 -21.81 -6.02
N CYS A 120 14.38 -21.87 -6.03
CA CYS A 120 13.62 -23.10 -5.83
C CYS A 120 13.57 -23.94 -7.11
N THR A 121 14.70 -24.54 -7.52
CA THR A 121 14.85 -25.16 -8.86
C THR A 121 13.92 -26.35 -9.14
N GLU A 122 13.32 -26.95 -8.11
CA GLU A 122 12.29 -28.00 -8.25
C GLU A 122 10.87 -27.45 -8.53
N LEU A 123 10.66 -26.13 -8.57
CA LEU A 123 9.35 -25.53 -8.81
C LEU A 123 8.77 -25.96 -10.16
N GLN A 124 7.57 -26.55 -10.09
CA GLN A 124 6.75 -27.00 -11.22
C GLN A 124 5.54 -26.08 -11.44
N GLY A 125 5.02 -25.45 -10.38
CA GLY A 125 3.85 -24.58 -10.48
C GLY A 125 3.93 -23.34 -9.59
N ILE A 126 3.72 -22.17 -10.19
CA ILE A 126 3.58 -20.88 -9.51
C ILE A 126 2.22 -20.27 -9.87
N TYR A 127 1.37 -20.10 -8.86
CA TYR A 127 0.02 -19.54 -9.01
C TYR A 127 -0.14 -18.32 -8.10
N LEU A 128 -0.03 -17.13 -8.69
CA LEU A 128 -0.10 -15.83 -8.01
C LEU A 128 -1.22 -14.93 -8.57
N GLN A 129 -2.07 -15.45 -9.45
CA GLN A 129 -3.12 -14.68 -10.10
C GLN A 129 -4.14 -14.09 -9.12
N GLY A 130 -4.80 -13.00 -9.49
CA GLY A 130 -5.84 -12.39 -8.65
C GLY A 130 -5.29 -11.81 -7.34
N ASN A 131 -4.18 -11.08 -7.43
CA ASN A 131 -3.54 -10.37 -6.31
C ASN A 131 -3.25 -8.91 -6.72
N TYR A 132 -2.52 -8.16 -5.89
CA TYR A 132 -2.08 -6.78 -6.15
C TYR A 132 -0.55 -6.67 -6.33
N LEU A 133 0.09 -7.73 -6.84
CA LEU A 133 1.55 -7.75 -7.03
C LEU A 133 1.95 -6.73 -8.09
N SER A 134 3.07 -6.04 -7.89
CA SER A 134 3.54 -4.92 -8.71
C SER A 134 5.05 -5.03 -8.96
N GLY A 135 5.65 -4.07 -9.68
CA GLY A 135 7.07 -4.16 -10.06
C GLY A 135 7.28 -5.02 -11.31
N LEU A 136 8.49 -5.56 -11.48
CA LEU A 136 8.87 -6.33 -12.67
C LEU A 136 8.60 -7.83 -12.48
N ILE A 137 8.46 -8.57 -13.58
CA ILE A 137 8.58 -10.04 -13.54
C ILE A 137 10.08 -10.37 -13.39
N PRO A 138 10.52 -11.05 -12.32
CA PRO A 138 11.93 -11.36 -12.11
C PRO A 138 12.47 -12.25 -13.22
N SER A 139 13.65 -11.91 -13.75
CA SER A 139 14.29 -12.69 -14.81
C SER A 139 14.80 -14.05 -14.31
N GLU A 140 15.04 -14.14 -13.00
CA GLU A 140 15.49 -15.29 -12.21
C GLU A 140 14.47 -16.44 -12.24
N LEU A 141 13.19 -16.16 -12.49
CA LEU A 141 12.19 -17.21 -12.73
C LEU A 141 12.54 -18.06 -13.96
N GLY A 142 13.37 -17.55 -14.87
CA GLY A 142 13.92 -18.32 -15.99
C GLY A 142 14.93 -19.41 -15.60
N ASN A 143 15.36 -19.48 -14.33
CA ASN A 143 16.20 -20.56 -13.81
C ASN A 143 15.42 -21.84 -13.48
N LEU A 144 14.08 -21.76 -13.43
CA LEU A 144 13.21 -22.85 -12.98
C LEU A 144 12.94 -23.85 -14.12
N SER A 145 13.94 -24.65 -14.48
CA SER A 145 13.88 -25.55 -15.65
C SER A 145 12.77 -26.61 -15.59
N ASP A 146 12.24 -26.89 -14.40
CA ASP A 146 11.14 -27.83 -14.17
C ASP A 146 9.74 -27.19 -14.16
N LEU A 147 9.65 -25.87 -14.36
CA LEU A 147 8.40 -25.12 -14.31
C LEU A 147 7.46 -25.50 -15.46
N GLN A 148 6.25 -25.93 -15.09
CA GLN A 148 5.17 -26.35 -15.98
C GLN A 148 4.02 -25.34 -16.00
N ASN A 149 3.74 -24.68 -14.88
CA ASN A 149 2.62 -23.76 -14.75
C ASN A 149 3.08 -22.44 -14.14
N LEU A 150 2.87 -21.34 -14.87
CA LEU A 150 3.08 -19.98 -14.38
C LEU A 150 1.83 -19.14 -14.66
N ASP A 151 1.07 -18.84 -13.61
CA ASP A 151 -0.05 -17.91 -13.69
C ASP A 151 0.18 -16.74 -12.72
N ILE A 152 0.43 -15.57 -13.29
CA ILE A 152 0.62 -14.29 -12.59
C ILE A 152 -0.36 -13.24 -13.11
N SER A 153 -1.46 -13.69 -13.74
CA SER A 153 -2.47 -12.81 -14.33
C SER A 153 -3.28 -12.03 -13.30
N GLY A 154 -3.93 -10.94 -13.70
CA GLY A 154 -4.79 -10.18 -12.80
C GLY A 154 -4.02 -9.60 -11.61
N ASN A 155 -2.92 -8.92 -11.91
CA ASN A 155 -2.04 -8.24 -10.95
C ASN A 155 -1.70 -6.82 -11.49
N SER A 156 -0.77 -6.12 -10.84
CA SER A 156 -0.25 -4.80 -11.23
C SER A 156 1.21 -4.84 -11.72
N LEU A 157 1.66 -5.95 -12.31
CA LEU A 157 3.03 -6.12 -12.81
C LEU A 157 3.29 -5.22 -14.01
N SER A 158 4.52 -4.74 -14.15
CA SER A 158 4.95 -3.73 -15.13
C SER A 158 6.29 -4.12 -15.78
N GLY A 159 6.71 -3.36 -16.79
CA GLY A 159 7.92 -3.66 -17.56
C GLY A 159 7.71 -4.76 -18.60
N SER A 160 8.79 -5.30 -19.15
CA SER A 160 8.76 -6.31 -20.22
C SER A 160 8.69 -7.73 -19.68
N ILE A 161 8.11 -8.65 -20.47
CA ILE A 161 8.20 -10.09 -20.22
C ILE A 161 9.67 -10.53 -20.41
N PRO A 162 10.35 -11.07 -19.38
CA PRO A 162 11.74 -11.47 -19.50
C PRO A 162 11.95 -12.56 -20.57
N PRO A 163 12.90 -12.40 -21.51
CA PRO A 163 13.20 -13.43 -22.50
C PRO A 163 13.67 -14.76 -21.89
N SER A 164 14.18 -14.74 -20.66
CA SER A 164 14.56 -15.94 -19.92
C SER A 164 13.39 -16.93 -19.74
N LEU A 165 12.15 -16.43 -19.61
CA LEU A 165 10.96 -17.28 -19.54
C LEU A 165 10.70 -18.06 -20.84
N GLY A 166 11.16 -17.54 -21.98
CA GLY A 166 11.12 -18.24 -23.27
C GLY A 166 11.94 -19.53 -23.32
N LYS A 167 12.90 -19.70 -22.39
CA LYS A 167 13.78 -20.86 -22.32
C LYS A 167 13.19 -22.03 -21.50
N LEU A 168 12.04 -21.84 -20.85
CA LEU A 168 11.40 -22.83 -19.99
C LEU A 168 10.66 -23.88 -20.83
N ASN A 169 11.38 -24.85 -21.38
CA ASN A 169 10.84 -25.82 -22.35
C ASN A 169 9.76 -26.77 -21.80
N LYS A 170 9.60 -26.86 -20.47
CA LYS A 170 8.56 -27.67 -19.81
C LYS A 170 7.27 -26.91 -19.54
N LEU A 171 7.21 -25.62 -19.86
CA LEU A 171 6.05 -24.77 -19.58
C LEU A 171 4.84 -25.19 -20.42
N VAL A 172 3.77 -25.61 -19.75
CA VAL A 172 2.49 -26.05 -20.33
C VAL A 172 1.41 -24.98 -20.16
N THR A 173 1.46 -24.21 -19.07
CA THR A 173 0.55 -23.09 -18.82
C THR A 173 1.35 -21.84 -18.54
N PHE A 174 1.05 -20.78 -19.28
CA PHE A 174 1.61 -19.45 -19.07
C PHE A 174 0.50 -18.43 -19.19
N ASN A 175 0.32 -17.61 -18.16
CA ASN A 175 -0.68 -16.56 -18.16
C ASN A 175 -0.16 -15.32 -17.42
N VAL A 176 -0.02 -14.23 -18.17
CA VAL A 176 0.41 -12.91 -17.69
C VAL A 176 -0.63 -11.83 -18.00
N SER A 177 -1.83 -12.25 -18.40
CA SER A 177 -2.92 -11.36 -18.79
C SER A 177 -3.35 -10.44 -17.65
N ALA A 178 -4.03 -9.34 -17.98
CA ALA A 178 -4.54 -8.37 -17.02
C ALA A 178 -3.45 -7.86 -16.04
N ASN A 179 -2.38 -7.29 -16.60
CA ASN A 179 -1.31 -6.58 -15.90
C ASN A 179 -1.00 -5.26 -16.65
N PHE A 180 0.08 -4.56 -16.29
CA PHE A 180 0.59 -3.35 -16.94
C PHE A 180 1.89 -3.61 -17.72
N LEU A 181 2.04 -4.80 -18.31
CA LEU A 181 3.26 -5.17 -19.05
C LEU A 181 3.36 -4.38 -20.36
N VAL A 182 4.61 -4.09 -20.76
CA VAL A 182 4.94 -3.27 -21.92
C VAL A 182 6.06 -3.89 -22.76
N GLY A 183 6.15 -3.53 -24.04
CA GLY A 183 7.21 -3.96 -24.94
C GLY A 183 6.88 -5.23 -25.73
N ALA A 184 7.87 -5.73 -26.47
CA ALA A 184 7.70 -6.88 -27.33
C ALA A 184 7.55 -8.17 -26.51
N ILE A 185 6.54 -8.98 -26.84
CA ILE A 185 6.43 -10.35 -26.33
C ILE A 185 7.56 -11.16 -26.98
N PRO A 186 8.47 -11.79 -26.21
CA PRO A 186 9.54 -12.59 -26.78
C PRO A 186 8.99 -13.65 -27.72
N SER A 187 9.42 -13.60 -28.99
CA SER A 187 8.97 -14.52 -30.04
C SER A 187 9.80 -15.79 -30.12
N ASP A 188 10.88 -15.86 -29.35
CA ASP A 188 11.81 -16.99 -29.35
C ASP A 188 11.46 -17.95 -28.19
N GLY A 189 11.44 -19.25 -28.48
CA GLY A 189 11.19 -20.29 -27.48
C GLY A 189 9.71 -20.58 -27.21
N VAL A 190 9.39 -21.08 -26.03
CA VAL A 190 8.05 -21.62 -25.71
C VAL A 190 6.94 -20.56 -25.72
N LEU A 191 7.29 -19.28 -25.51
CA LEU A 191 6.31 -18.20 -25.38
C LEU A 191 5.51 -17.91 -26.66
N SER A 192 6.01 -18.29 -27.83
CA SER A 192 5.28 -18.17 -29.10
C SER A 192 4.10 -19.14 -29.21
N ASN A 193 4.07 -20.18 -28.38
CA ASN A 193 3.10 -21.27 -28.48
C ASN A 193 1.84 -21.06 -27.61
N PHE A 194 1.84 -20.05 -26.74
CA PHE A 194 0.69 -19.76 -25.87
C PHE A 194 -0.37 -18.92 -26.61
N PRO A 195 -1.67 -19.13 -26.28
CA PRO A 195 -2.76 -18.42 -26.93
C PRO A 195 -2.72 -16.92 -26.62
N GLU A 196 -3.36 -16.11 -27.49
CA GLU A 196 -3.51 -14.67 -27.31
C GLU A 196 -4.03 -14.31 -25.90
N SER A 197 -4.98 -15.09 -25.38
CA SER A 197 -5.57 -14.91 -24.05
C SER A 197 -4.55 -14.79 -22.93
N SER A 198 -3.41 -15.50 -23.03
CA SER A 198 -2.32 -15.47 -22.04
C SER A 198 -1.67 -14.10 -21.87
N PHE A 199 -1.87 -13.18 -22.83
CA PHE A 199 -1.22 -11.87 -22.88
C PHE A 199 -2.22 -10.70 -22.85
N THR A 200 -3.52 -10.97 -23.06
CA THR A 200 -4.58 -9.94 -23.12
C THR A 200 -4.64 -9.05 -21.87
N GLY A 201 -5.18 -7.84 -21.99
CA GLY A 201 -5.30 -6.90 -20.87
C GLY A 201 -4.02 -6.09 -20.55
N ASN A 202 -2.89 -6.37 -21.21
CA ASN A 202 -1.66 -5.58 -21.13
C ASN A 202 -1.55 -4.62 -22.33
N LYS A 203 -1.99 -3.37 -22.18
CA LYS A 203 -2.08 -2.41 -23.32
C LYS A 203 -0.74 -2.06 -23.98
N GLY A 204 0.37 -2.19 -23.27
CA GLY A 204 1.70 -1.85 -23.80
C GLY A 204 2.43 -3.00 -24.46
N LEU A 205 1.88 -4.23 -24.44
CA LEU A 205 2.49 -5.37 -25.13
C LEU A 205 2.26 -5.26 -26.64
N CYS A 206 3.23 -5.76 -27.40
CA CYS A 206 3.16 -5.90 -28.85
C CYS A 206 3.84 -7.20 -29.28
N GLY A 207 3.50 -7.73 -30.45
CA GLY A 207 4.07 -8.98 -30.96
C GLY A 207 3.06 -9.80 -31.78
N LYS A 208 3.57 -10.87 -32.39
CA LYS A 208 2.79 -11.78 -33.25
C LYS A 208 1.70 -12.53 -32.47
N GLN A 209 1.96 -12.81 -31.19
CA GLN A 209 1.10 -13.57 -30.28
C GLN A 209 -0.26 -12.89 -30.04
N ILE A 210 -0.31 -11.57 -30.18
CA ILE A 210 -1.52 -10.75 -29.97
C ILE A 210 -1.87 -9.89 -31.19
N ASN A 211 -1.28 -10.19 -32.35
CA ASN A 211 -1.48 -9.44 -33.60
C ASN A 211 -1.30 -7.91 -33.47
N ALA A 212 -0.35 -7.46 -32.63
CA ALA A 212 -0.10 -6.05 -32.39
C ALA A 212 1.30 -5.64 -32.87
N ALA A 213 1.39 -4.55 -33.64
CA ALA A 213 2.67 -4.06 -34.18
C ALA A 213 3.52 -3.38 -33.08
N CYS A 214 4.81 -3.73 -33.02
CA CYS A 214 5.77 -3.08 -32.13
C CYS A 214 6.35 -1.82 -32.79
N ASN A 215 5.81 -0.65 -32.45
CA ASN A 215 6.34 0.62 -32.93
C ASN A 215 7.48 1.10 -32.02
N GLY A 216 8.71 0.70 -32.35
CA GLY A 216 9.91 1.13 -31.63
C GLY A 216 11.20 0.69 -32.32
N GLY A 217 11.65 1.47 -33.31
CA GLY A 217 12.94 1.35 -33.99
C GLY A 217 13.07 2.37 -35.13
N PRO A 218 14.25 2.98 -35.36
CA PRO A 218 14.39 4.17 -36.18
C PRO A 218 14.07 3.91 -37.65
N SER A 219 13.45 4.92 -38.25
CA SER A 219 13.06 5.04 -39.65
C SER A 219 14.14 4.63 -40.64
N THR A 220 13.77 3.75 -41.56
CA THR A 220 14.20 3.80 -42.96
C THR A 220 12.97 3.60 -43.86
N ASN A 221 12.54 4.69 -44.50
CA ASN A 221 11.69 4.62 -45.68
C ASN A 221 12.44 3.86 -46.79
N PRO A 222 11.70 3.28 -47.75
CA PRO A 222 11.50 4.04 -48.99
C PRO A 222 10.03 4.16 -49.42
N LEU A 223 9.74 5.31 -50.03
CA LEU A 223 8.55 5.66 -50.84
C LEU A 223 8.17 4.51 -51.81
N SER A 224 6.92 4.32 -52.23
CA SER A 224 6.13 5.18 -53.14
C SER A 224 4.70 4.58 -53.35
N PRO A 225 3.81 5.09 -54.23
CA PRO A 225 2.69 5.94 -53.84
C PRO A 225 1.31 5.44 -54.33
N ALA A 226 0.27 6.27 -54.10
CA ALA A 226 -1.09 6.23 -54.69
C ALA A 226 -2.05 5.21 -54.04
N SER A 227 -3.33 5.47 -53.80
CA SER A 227 -4.25 6.48 -54.31
C SER A 227 -5.45 6.59 -53.34
N ALA A 228 -6.03 7.79 -53.27
CA ALA A 228 -7.27 8.03 -52.56
C ALA A 228 -8.45 7.40 -53.32
N GLN A 229 -9.35 6.73 -52.60
CA GLN A 229 -10.77 6.66 -52.98
C GLN A 229 -11.66 6.41 -51.75
N SER A 230 -12.38 7.46 -51.39
CA SER A 230 -13.58 7.44 -50.58
C SER A 230 -14.78 7.16 -51.50
N GLN A 231 -15.67 6.25 -51.08
CA GLN A 231 -17.11 6.08 -51.38
C GLN A 231 -17.47 4.61 -51.04
N GLY A 232 -18.56 4.23 -50.41
CA GLY A 232 -19.73 4.92 -49.89
C GLY A 232 -20.78 3.85 -49.49
N VAL A 233 -21.49 4.11 -48.38
CA VAL A 233 -22.94 3.89 -48.20
C VAL A 233 -23.50 2.46 -47.99
N LYS A 234 -23.95 2.24 -46.73
CA LYS A 234 -25.17 1.55 -46.20
C LYS A 234 -25.32 0.04 -46.47
N LYS A 235 -25.89 -0.80 -45.58
CA LYS A 235 -27.12 -0.60 -44.77
C LYS A 235 -27.29 -1.79 -43.77
N ASN A 236 -27.69 -1.45 -42.53
CA ASN A 236 -28.69 -2.07 -41.61
C ASN A 236 -28.66 -3.60 -41.35
N SER A 237 -29.04 -4.16 -40.20
CA SER A 237 -29.92 -3.82 -39.07
C SER A 237 -29.63 -4.81 -37.91
N GLY A 238 -29.91 -4.58 -36.63
CA GLY A 238 -30.70 -3.55 -35.99
C GLY A 238 -30.82 -3.75 -34.47
N ARG A 239 -31.38 -2.70 -33.84
CA ARG A 239 -32.08 -2.59 -32.54
C ARG A 239 -31.30 -2.94 -31.25
N LEU A 240 -30.95 -1.92 -30.43
CA LEU A 240 -31.75 -1.32 -29.32
C LEU A 240 -31.85 -2.29 -28.12
N LEU A 241 -31.31 -2.01 -26.92
CA LEU A 241 -31.87 -1.08 -25.91
C LEU A 241 -30.92 -0.84 -24.70
N ILE A 242 -30.91 0.42 -24.23
CA ILE A 242 -30.94 0.93 -22.84
C ILE A 242 -29.68 0.82 -21.93
N SER A 243 -29.12 2.01 -21.69
CA SER A 243 -28.40 2.46 -20.50
C SER A 243 -29.23 2.36 -19.20
N ALA A 244 -28.65 1.87 -18.11
CA ALA A 244 -29.01 2.34 -16.74
C ALA A 244 -28.12 1.80 -15.59
N SER A 245 -27.34 0.73 -15.76
CA SER A 245 -26.83 -0.03 -14.60
C SER A 245 -25.37 0.22 -14.17
N ALA A 246 -24.51 0.78 -15.03
CA ALA A 246 -23.07 0.94 -14.74
C ALA A 246 -22.74 2.16 -13.86
N THR A 247 -23.56 3.19 -13.87
CA THR A 247 -23.40 4.33 -12.96
C THR A 247 -23.90 3.95 -11.57
N VAL A 248 -25.05 3.28 -11.49
CA VAL A 248 -25.70 2.82 -10.25
C VAL A 248 -24.99 1.59 -9.63
N GLY A 249 -23.79 1.19 -10.06
CA GLY A 249 -23.01 0.08 -9.46
C GLY A 249 -21.64 0.53 -8.92
N ALA A 250 -21.04 1.52 -9.58
CA ALA A 250 -19.78 2.12 -9.15
C ALA A 250 -20.00 3.16 -8.06
N LEU A 251 -21.10 3.90 -8.18
CA LEU A 251 -21.54 4.77 -7.13
C LEU A 251 -21.83 3.82 -5.89
N LEU A 252 -22.37 2.62 -6.14
CA LEU A 252 -22.74 1.51 -5.24
C LEU A 252 -21.53 0.74 -4.77
N LEU A 253 -20.29 1.17 -5.02
CA LEU A 253 -19.09 0.55 -4.45
C LEU A 253 -18.17 1.54 -3.74
N VAL A 254 -18.57 2.82 -3.69
CA VAL A 254 -17.87 3.85 -2.93
C VAL A 254 -18.50 3.94 -1.55
N ALA A 255 -19.73 4.36 -1.46
CA ALA A 255 -20.61 4.34 -0.30
C ALA A 255 -20.79 3.10 0.68
N LEU A 256 -19.85 2.20 0.97
CA LEU A 256 -19.81 1.15 2.05
C LEU A 256 -18.36 1.15 2.54
N MET A 257 -17.41 1.70 1.78
CA MET A 257 -16.01 1.87 2.17
C MET A 257 -15.79 2.97 3.24
N CYS A 258 -16.74 3.88 3.49
CA CYS A 258 -16.77 4.91 4.54
C CYS A 258 -17.82 4.52 5.55
N PHE A 259 -18.76 3.62 5.25
CA PHE A 259 -19.44 2.90 6.32
C PHE A 259 -18.46 2.02 7.08
N TRP A 260 -17.65 1.24 6.36
CA TRP A 260 -16.62 0.40 6.97
C TRP A 260 -15.44 1.25 7.47
N GLY A 261 -15.16 2.38 6.82
CA GLY A 261 -14.23 3.40 7.33
C GLY A 261 -14.67 4.00 8.67
N CYS A 262 -15.93 4.44 8.81
CA CYS A 262 -16.54 4.87 10.09
C CYS A 262 -16.50 3.74 11.12
N PHE A 263 -16.79 2.51 10.69
CA PHE A 263 -16.98 1.37 11.58
C PHE A 263 -15.66 0.77 12.10
N LEU A 264 -14.56 0.88 11.33
CA LEU A 264 -13.21 0.48 11.75
C LEU A 264 -12.51 1.55 12.60
N TYR A 265 -12.78 2.84 12.36
CA TYR A 265 -12.26 3.93 13.20
C TYR A 265 -12.82 3.87 14.63
N LYS A 266 -14.09 3.46 14.78
CA LYS A 266 -14.75 3.33 16.08
C LYS A 266 -14.39 2.07 16.88
N LYS A 267 -13.65 1.10 16.31
CA LYS A 267 -13.45 -0.26 16.91
C LYS A 267 -12.02 -0.62 17.34
N PHE A 268 -10.96 0.03 16.84
CA PHE A 268 -9.57 -0.30 17.21
C PHE A 268 -8.68 0.90 17.60
N GLY A 269 -9.26 1.89 18.27
CA GLY A 269 -8.50 2.71 19.21
C GLY A 269 -8.35 1.99 20.55
N LYS A 270 -7.25 1.23 20.74
CA LYS A 270 -6.59 0.75 22.00
C LYS A 270 -5.89 -0.61 21.77
N ASN A 271 -4.56 -0.65 21.66
CA ASN A 271 -3.53 -0.98 22.70
C ASN A 271 -2.98 -2.42 22.46
N ASP A 272 -1.68 -2.75 22.59
CA ASP A 272 -0.76 -2.49 23.71
C ASP A 272 0.75 -2.43 23.35
N THR A 273 1.42 -1.36 23.80
CA THR A 273 2.34 -1.31 24.96
C THR A 273 3.62 -2.18 25.01
N LYS A 274 4.74 -1.60 24.54
CA LYS A 274 6.04 -1.59 25.26
C LYS A 274 6.64 -0.18 25.13
N GLY A 275 6.97 0.45 26.25
CA GLY A 275 7.35 1.87 26.35
C GLY A 275 8.27 2.38 25.23
N PHE A 276 7.68 3.11 24.29
CA PHE A 276 8.39 3.72 23.16
C PHE A 276 8.75 5.16 23.50
N ALA A 277 9.79 5.37 24.30
CA ALA A 277 10.52 6.63 24.21
C ALA A 277 11.09 6.71 22.78
N ILE A 278 10.84 7.81 22.05
CA ILE A 278 11.47 8.01 20.74
C ILE A 278 12.98 8.04 20.99
N ASN A 279 13.70 6.97 20.61
CA ASN A 279 15.12 6.86 20.88
C ASN A 279 15.91 7.71 19.88
N ILE A 280 16.15 8.97 20.27
CA ILE A 280 16.87 9.98 19.48
C ILE A 280 18.34 9.99 19.92
N ASN A 281 19.01 8.83 19.89
CA ASN A 281 20.45 8.78 20.16
C ASN A 281 21.27 8.86 18.86
N GLY A 282 22.25 9.76 18.86
CA GLY A 282 23.29 9.89 17.83
C GLY A 282 22.93 10.79 16.64
N GLY A 283 23.22 12.10 16.75
CA GLY A 283 23.30 13.00 15.58
C GLY A 283 21.98 13.55 15.03
N ALA A 284 20.91 13.54 15.82
CA ALA A 284 19.65 14.15 15.40
C ALA A 284 19.81 15.66 15.22
N SER A 285 19.47 16.13 14.01
CA SER A 285 19.39 17.55 13.70
C SER A 285 17.93 17.96 13.66
N VAL A 286 17.60 19.01 14.42
CA VAL A 286 16.31 19.66 14.35
C VAL A 286 16.50 20.92 13.55
N VAL A 287 15.74 21.07 12.47
CA VAL A 287 15.79 22.23 11.58
C VAL A 287 14.42 22.89 11.61
N MET A 288 14.41 24.19 11.81
CA MET A 288 13.20 24.99 11.96
C MET A 288 12.93 25.80 10.70
N PHE A 289 11.65 26.03 10.43
CA PHE A 289 11.16 26.83 9.31
C PHE A 289 10.28 27.97 9.83
N HIS A 290 10.33 29.12 9.13
CA HIS A 290 9.38 30.23 9.26
C HIS A 290 9.07 30.68 10.70
N GLY A 291 10.01 31.41 11.31
CA GLY A 291 9.87 31.95 12.66
C GLY A 291 10.17 30.87 13.68
N ASP A 292 11.43 30.85 14.12
CA ASP A 292 11.98 29.87 15.05
C ASP A 292 11.00 29.59 16.20
N LEU A 293 10.79 28.30 16.51
CA LEU A 293 10.18 27.99 17.80
C LEU A 293 11.12 28.53 18.90
N PRO A 294 10.59 29.08 20.00
CA PRO A 294 11.40 29.65 21.08
C PRO A 294 12.09 28.56 21.93
N TYR A 295 12.41 27.41 21.34
CA TYR A 295 12.97 26.25 22.01
C TYR A 295 14.26 25.81 21.32
N SER A 296 15.25 25.41 22.12
CA SER A 296 16.44 24.79 21.55
C SER A 296 16.12 23.40 21.01
N SER A 297 16.89 22.92 20.04
CA SER A 297 16.80 21.52 19.56
C SER A 297 16.87 20.52 20.72
N LYS A 298 17.64 20.84 21.77
CA LYS A 298 17.77 20.01 22.99
C LYS A 298 16.47 19.95 23.80
N ASP A 299 15.71 21.04 23.87
CA ASP A 299 14.43 21.06 24.59
C ASP A 299 13.36 20.29 23.82
N ILE A 300 13.34 20.41 22.49
CA ILE A 300 12.46 19.61 21.63
C ILE A 300 12.79 18.12 21.78
N ILE A 301 14.07 17.72 21.64
CA ILE A 301 14.50 16.33 21.78
C ILE A 301 14.12 15.76 23.15
N ARG A 302 14.36 16.51 24.23
CA ARG A 302 13.96 16.10 25.59
C ARG A 302 12.45 15.82 25.68
N LYS A 303 11.62 16.66 25.06
CA LYS A 303 10.16 16.42 25.03
C LYS A 303 9.77 15.24 24.15
N LEU A 304 10.46 15.03 23.03
CA LEU A 304 10.22 13.87 22.16
C LEU A 304 10.48 12.52 22.86
N GLU A 305 11.48 12.46 23.73
CA GLU A 305 11.78 11.27 24.54
C GLU A 305 10.66 10.93 25.55
N THR A 306 9.84 11.91 25.93
CA THR A 306 8.70 11.71 26.85
C THR A 306 7.42 11.24 26.17
N LEU A 307 7.36 11.28 24.83
CA LEU A 307 6.18 10.86 24.08
C LEU A 307 5.96 9.35 24.22
N ASN A 308 4.70 8.99 24.42
CA ASN A 308 4.23 7.60 24.53
C ASN A 308 2.88 7.47 23.80
N GLU A 309 2.24 6.30 23.90
CA GLU A 309 0.95 6.01 23.23
C GLU A 309 -0.20 6.94 23.66
N GLU A 310 -0.18 7.48 24.87
CA GLU A 310 -1.21 8.41 25.37
C GLU A 310 -1.20 9.76 24.64
N HIS A 311 -0.08 10.09 24.00
CA HIS A 311 0.08 11.34 23.26
C HIS A 311 -0.36 11.21 21.79
N ILE A 312 -0.77 10.02 21.34
CA ILE A 312 -1.20 9.80 19.96
C ILE A 312 -2.53 10.52 19.72
N ILE A 313 -2.54 11.38 18.70
CA ILE A 313 -3.75 12.08 18.22
C ILE A 313 -4.19 11.61 16.84
N GLY A 314 -3.41 10.76 16.16
CA GLY A 314 -3.80 10.15 14.90
C GLY A 314 -2.83 9.06 14.45
N CYS A 315 -3.35 8.02 13.80
CA CYS A 315 -2.57 6.94 13.20
C CYS A 315 -3.10 6.66 11.78
N GLY A 316 -2.22 6.57 10.80
CA GLY A 316 -2.60 6.30 9.41
C GLY A 316 -1.47 5.73 8.56
N GLY A 317 -1.74 5.54 7.26
CA GLY A 317 -0.80 4.94 6.31
C GLY A 317 0.51 5.72 6.12
N PHE A 318 0.54 7.00 6.51
CA PHE A 318 1.72 7.86 6.44
C PHE A 318 2.47 7.99 7.78
N GLY A 319 1.99 7.34 8.84
CA GLY A 319 2.66 7.30 10.14
C GLY A 319 1.77 7.66 11.33
N THR A 320 2.39 8.02 12.44
CA THR A 320 1.72 8.31 13.73
C THR A 320 1.91 9.77 14.10
N VAL A 321 0.84 10.45 14.51
CA VAL A 321 0.85 11.84 14.93
C VAL A 321 0.69 11.92 16.45
N TYR A 322 1.59 12.64 17.10
CA TYR A 322 1.61 12.86 18.54
C TYR A 322 1.33 14.32 18.88
N ARG A 323 0.65 14.57 20.00
CA ARG A 323 0.51 15.89 20.61
C ARG A 323 1.74 16.17 21.47
N LEU A 324 2.50 17.19 21.10
CA LEU A 324 3.69 17.63 21.80
C LEU A 324 3.38 18.90 22.59
N ALA A 325 3.33 18.82 23.92
CA ALA A 325 3.13 19.98 24.79
C ALA A 325 4.46 20.45 25.41
N MET A 326 4.77 21.72 25.20
CA MET A 326 5.93 22.40 25.75
C MET A 326 5.64 22.91 27.17
N ASP A 327 6.69 23.26 27.91
CA ASP A 327 6.58 23.65 29.32
C ASP A 327 5.87 25.00 29.52
N ASP A 328 5.86 25.86 28.50
CA ASP A 328 5.15 27.14 28.49
C ASP A 328 3.67 27.03 28.09
N GLY A 329 3.18 25.80 27.86
CA GLY A 329 1.81 25.52 27.42
C GLY A 329 1.61 25.56 25.90
N SER A 330 2.63 25.87 25.10
CA SER A 330 2.54 25.78 23.64
C SER A 330 2.40 24.32 23.20
N VAL A 331 1.62 24.10 22.14
CA VAL A 331 1.28 22.75 21.67
C VAL A 331 1.60 22.62 20.18
N PHE A 332 2.19 21.49 19.80
CA PHE A 332 2.53 21.15 18.43
C PHE A 332 2.01 19.75 18.07
N ALA A 333 1.83 19.52 16.77
CA ALA A 333 1.57 18.20 16.24
C ALA A 333 2.87 17.63 15.66
N LEU A 334 3.23 16.42 16.08
CA LEU A 334 4.45 15.74 15.63
C LEU A 334 4.08 14.50 14.82
N LYS A 335 4.35 14.51 13.52
CA LYS A 335 4.15 13.34 12.65
C LYS A 335 5.44 12.54 12.57
N ARG A 336 5.40 11.29 13.03
CA ARG A 336 6.46 10.31 12.89
C ARG A 336 6.19 9.44 11.67
N ILE A 337 7.08 9.51 10.69
CA ILE A 337 7.06 8.61 9.54
C ILE A 337 7.71 7.29 9.98
N VAL A 338 6.96 6.18 9.89
CA VAL A 338 7.46 4.88 10.34
C VAL A 338 8.44 4.32 9.30
N LYS A 339 9.69 4.13 9.71
CA LYS A 339 10.78 3.65 8.85
C LYS A 339 10.67 2.14 8.66
N ILE A 340 9.81 1.70 7.74
CA ILE A 340 9.64 0.28 7.42
C ILE A 340 10.37 -0.09 6.12
N ASN A 341 10.54 0.85 5.17
CA ASN A 341 11.24 0.66 3.88
C ASN A 341 11.77 2.01 3.32
N GLU A 342 12.78 1.98 2.45
CA GLU A 342 13.34 3.16 1.73
C GLU A 342 12.26 3.97 0.96
N GLY A 343 11.14 3.34 0.59
CA GLY A 343 10.03 4.00 -0.10
C GLY A 343 9.30 5.09 0.71
N PHE A 344 9.29 5.00 2.05
CA PHE A 344 8.62 5.97 2.94
C PHE A 344 9.45 7.24 3.15
N ASP A 345 10.77 7.19 2.94
CA ASP A 345 11.61 8.39 2.95
C ASP A 345 11.12 9.38 1.87
N ARG A 346 10.59 8.88 0.74
CA ARG A 346 10.02 9.75 -0.31
C ARG A 346 8.82 10.58 0.16
N PHE A 347 7.98 10.08 1.07
CA PHE A 347 6.86 10.85 1.60
C PHE A 347 7.34 11.95 2.55
N PHE A 348 8.32 11.63 3.40
CA PHE A 348 8.96 12.59 4.29
C PHE A 348 9.63 13.72 3.50
N GLU A 349 10.48 13.38 2.52
CA GLU A 349 11.19 14.38 1.71
C GLU A 349 10.21 15.20 0.85
N ARG A 350 9.13 14.59 0.32
CA ARG A 350 8.12 15.31 -0.47
C ARG A 350 7.36 16.35 0.34
N GLU A 351 6.93 15.96 1.54
CA GLU A 351 6.21 16.84 2.45
C GLU A 351 7.11 17.98 2.94
N LEU A 352 8.39 17.68 3.20
CA LEU A 352 9.42 18.66 3.55
C LEU A 352 9.69 19.66 2.41
N GLU A 353 9.86 19.17 1.18
CA GLU A 353 10.12 19.98 -0.01
C GLU A 353 8.97 20.97 -0.29
N ILE A 354 7.72 20.52 -0.14
CA ILE A 354 6.54 21.35 -0.36
C ILE A 354 6.34 22.32 0.80
N LEU A 355 6.08 21.81 2.01
CA LEU A 355 5.67 22.66 3.13
C LEU A 355 6.82 23.48 3.73
N GLY A 356 8.07 23.09 3.48
CA GLY A 356 9.22 23.94 3.82
C GLY A 356 9.30 25.20 2.97
N SER A 357 8.78 25.16 1.74
CA SER A 357 8.90 26.25 0.76
C SER A 357 7.63 27.10 0.60
N ILE A 358 6.48 26.67 1.15
CA ILE A 358 5.21 27.38 1.05
C ILE A 358 4.61 27.74 2.41
N LYS A 359 3.90 28.86 2.46
CA LYS A 359 3.16 29.28 3.66
C LYS A 359 1.87 29.97 3.27
N HIS A 360 0.76 29.45 3.73
CA HIS A 360 -0.56 29.98 3.41
C HIS A 360 -1.52 29.74 4.57
N ARG A 361 -2.44 30.67 4.83
CA ARG A 361 -3.37 30.62 5.98
C ARG A 361 -4.22 29.33 6.00
N HIS A 362 -4.57 28.84 4.83
CA HIS A 362 -5.39 27.65 4.64
C HIS A 362 -4.59 26.37 4.32
N LEU A 363 -3.29 26.37 4.61
CA LEU A 363 -2.46 25.16 4.60
C LEU A 363 -1.90 24.93 6.00
N VAL A 364 -1.65 23.68 6.36
CA VAL A 364 -0.92 23.39 7.60
C VAL A 364 0.48 23.98 7.53
N ASN A 365 0.93 24.52 8.64
CA ASN A 365 2.21 25.20 8.72
C ASN A 365 3.24 24.25 9.33
N LEU A 366 4.21 23.85 8.52
CA LEU A 366 5.36 23.07 8.97
C LEU A 366 6.34 24.00 9.69
N ARG A 367 6.56 23.75 10.98
CA ARG A 367 7.47 24.53 11.84
C ARG A 367 8.90 24.03 11.82
N GLY A 368 9.08 22.77 11.46
CA GLY A 368 10.40 22.17 11.43
C GLY A 368 10.33 20.67 11.23
N TYR A 369 11.50 20.06 11.19
CA TYR A 369 11.64 18.63 11.14
C TYR A 369 12.79 18.19 12.03
N CYS A 370 12.73 16.94 12.46
CA CYS A 370 13.84 16.25 13.08
C CYS A 370 14.23 15.08 12.19
N ASN A 371 15.48 15.06 11.76
CA ASN A 371 16.04 13.99 10.96
C ASN A 371 17.09 13.26 11.79
N SER A 372 16.83 12.00 12.11
CA SER A 372 17.79 11.08 12.68
C SER A 372 17.80 9.75 11.90
N PRO A 373 18.84 8.91 12.06
CA PRO A 373 18.86 7.58 11.46
C PRO A 373 17.67 6.70 11.88
N THR A 374 17.15 6.92 13.09
CA THR A 374 16.11 6.10 13.74
C THR A 374 14.71 6.70 13.67
N ALA A 375 14.59 8.00 13.36
CA ALA A 375 13.32 8.72 13.34
C ALA A 375 13.32 9.86 12.31
N LYS A 376 12.26 9.88 11.50
CA LYS A 376 11.92 10.96 10.58
C LYS A 376 10.67 11.65 11.13
N LEU A 377 10.81 12.87 11.63
CA LEU A 377 9.74 13.58 12.32
C LEU A 377 9.47 14.93 11.66
N LEU A 378 8.20 15.28 11.51
CA LEU A 378 7.74 16.58 11.04
C LEU A 378 6.96 17.27 12.16
N ILE A 379 7.25 18.54 12.41
CA ILE A 379 6.66 19.36 13.48
C ILE A 379 5.75 20.40 12.86
N TYR A 380 4.46 20.39 13.21
CA TYR A 380 3.45 21.31 12.71
C TYR A 380 2.83 22.13 13.85
N ASP A 381 2.21 23.24 13.48
CA ASP A 381 1.23 23.90 14.35
C ASP A 381 0.15 22.90 14.78
N PHE A 382 -0.15 22.85 16.08
CA PHE A 382 -1.28 22.07 16.58
C PHE A 382 -2.59 22.79 16.27
N LEU A 383 -3.51 22.08 15.63
CA LEU A 383 -4.82 22.58 15.26
C LEU A 383 -5.87 21.92 16.17
N SER A 384 -6.33 22.69 17.17
CA SER A 384 -7.20 22.18 18.25
C SER A 384 -8.59 21.75 17.77
N GLY A 385 -9.00 22.21 16.59
CA GLY A 385 -10.24 21.81 15.96
C GLY A 385 -10.16 20.43 15.30
N GLY A 386 -9.01 19.73 15.32
CA GLY A 386 -8.86 18.35 14.83
C GLY A 386 -9.11 18.21 13.33
N SER A 387 -9.38 16.99 12.86
CA SER A 387 -9.74 16.76 11.46
C SER A 387 -11.21 17.14 11.20
N LEU A 388 -11.51 17.57 9.96
CA LEU A 388 -12.87 17.82 9.51
C LEU A 388 -13.69 16.53 9.52
N ASP A 389 -13.07 15.38 9.26
CA ASP A 389 -13.70 14.06 9.36
C ASP A 389 -14.28 13.80 10.76
N GLU A 390 -13.48 14.03 11.82
CA GLU A 390 -13.96 13.93 13.20
C GLU A 390 -15.04 14.97 13.52
N ALA A 391 -14.86 16.21 13.04
CA ALA A 391 -15.81 17.29 13.28
C ALA A 391 -17.18 17.04 12.62
N LEU A 392 -17.20 16.38 11.46
CA LEU A 392 -18.43 16.05 10.75
C LEU A 392 -19.11 14.79 11.27
N HIS A 393 -18.34 13.76 11.64
CA HIS A 393 -18.88 12.41 11.82
C HIS A 393 -18.83 11.87 13.25
N GLU A 394 -18.08 12.51 14.13
CA GLU A 394 -17.81 11.98 15.48
C GLU A 394 -18.22 12.92 16.61
N ARG A 395 -18.13 14.24 16.40
CA ARG A 395 -18.59 15.22 17.38
C ARG A 395 -20.11 15.35 17.36
N SER A 396 -20.70 15.46 18.55
CA SER A 396 -22.15 15.60 18.74
C SER A 396 -22.68 17.01 18.41
N GLU A 397 -21.81 18.01 18.41
CA GLU A 397 -22.15 19.38 18.04
C GLU A 397 -22.11 19.54 16.52
N GLN A 398 -23.26 19.82 15.92
CA GLN A 398 -23.34 20.04 14.48
C GLN A 398 -22.70 21.38 14.12
N LEU A 399 -21.74 21.36 13.19
CA LEU A 399 -21.27 22.58 12.53
C LEU A 399 -22.46 23.28 11.88
N ASP A 400 -22.66 24.55 12.21
CA ASP A 400 -23.70 25.36 11.58
C ASP A 400 -23.38 25.64 10.10
N TRP A 401 -24.37 26.16 9.38
CA TRP A 401 -24.26 26.40 7.94
C TRP A 401 -23.12 27.38 7.59
N GLU A 402 -22.98 28.44 8.38
CA GLU A 402 -21.96 29.46 8.15
C GLU A 402 -20.55 28.87 8.32
N THR A 403 -20.34 28.10 9.39
CA THR A 403 -19.08 27.39 9.65
C THR A 403 -18.74 26.42 8.54
N ARG A 404 -19.72 25.63 8.05
CA ARG A 404 -19.53 24.72 6.91
C ARG A 404 -19.11 25.47 5.64
N CYS A 405 -19.76 26.60 5.34
CA CYS A 405 -19.39 27.44 4.21
C CYS A 405 -17.96 27.99 4.34
N ASN A 406 -17.60 28.47 5.53
CA ASN A 406 -16.26 28.99 5.81
C ASN A 406 -15.19 27.91 5.67
N ILE A 407 -15.47 26.67 6.10
CA ILE A 407 -14.58 25.52 5.92
C ILE A 407 -14.38 25.21 4.43
N ILE A 408 -15.46 25.13 3.65
CA ILE A 408 -15.40 24.88 2.19
C ILE A 408 -14.56 25.96 1.51
N VAL A 409 -14.84 27.23 1.82
CA VAL A 409 -14.10 28.37 1.24
C VAL A 409 -12.64 28.34 1.66
N GLY A 410 -12.33 28.00 2.92
CA GLY A 410 -10.97 27.87 3.40
C GLY A 410 -10.19 26.78 2.66
N ALA A 411 -10.76 25.58 2.56
CA ALA A 411 -10.17 24.47 1.80
C ALA A 411 -9.98 24.82 0.31
N ALA A 412 -10.97 25.49 -0.31
CA ALA A 412 -10.88 25.96 -1.69
C ALA A 412 -9.73 26.95 -1.89
N LYS A 413 -9.58 27.92 -0.98
CA LYS A 413 -8.47 28.89 -1.02
C LYS A 413 -7.12 28.20 -0.87
N GLY A 414 -7.02 27.21 0.02
CA GLY A 414 -5.82 26.39 0.17
C GLY A 414 -5.45 25.66 -1.12
N LEU A 415 -6.43 25.03 -1.76
CA LEU A 415 -6.21 24.30 -3.01
C LEU A 415 -5.91 25.22 -4.20
N ALA A 416 -6.62 26.34 -4.31
CA ALA A 416 -6.39 27.35 -5.34
C ALA A 416 -4.95 27.91 -5.27
N TYR A 417 -4.46 28.18 -4.06
CA TYR A 417 -3.08 28.60 -3.85
C TYR A 417 -2.07 27.56 -4.39
N LEU A 418 -2.29 26.26 -4.15
CA LEU A 418 -1.43 25.19 -4.65
C LEU A 418 -1.43 25.09 -6.18
N HIS A 419 -2.58 25.33 -6.82
CA HIS A 419 -2.75 25.15 -8.27
C HIS A 419 -2.41 26.39 -9.10
N HIS A 420 -2.52 27.59 -8.52
CA HIS A 420 -2.46 28.84 -9.28
C HIS A 420 -1.40 29.82 -8.79
N ASP A 421 -1.06 29.80 -7.50
CA ASP A 421 -0.12 30.74 -6.90
C ASP A 421 1.27 30.12 -6.66
N CYS A 422 1.36 28.79 -6.66
CA CYS A 422 2.61 28.04 -6.57
C CYS A 422 3.19 27.75 -7.96
N SER A 423 4.50 27.93 -8.09
CA SER A 423 5.28 27.64 -9.29
C SER A 423 6.55 26.86 -8.90
N PRO A 424 6.69 25.58 -9.29
CA PRO A 424 5.75 24.78 -10.09
C PRO A 424 4.44 24.48 -9.34
N ARG A 425 3.38 24.17 -10.11
CA ARG A 425 2.05 23.87 -9.58
C ARG A 425 2.10 22.61 -8.71
N ILE A 426 1.37 22.59 -7.61
CA ILE A 426 1.37 21.46 -6.67
C ILE A 426 0.07 20.68 -6.80
N ILE A 427 0.15 19.42 -7.24
CA ILE A 427 -0.99 18.49 -7.26
C ILE A 427 -0.95 17.66 -5.98
N HIS A 428 -1.95 17.82 -5.11
CA HIS A 428 -2.00 17.24 -3.78
C HIS A 428 -2.25 15.72 -3.79
N ARG A 429 -3.16 15.25 -4.66
CA ARG A 429 -3.51 13.83 -4.89
C ARG A 429 -4.18 13.08 -3.74
N ASP A 430 -4.49 13.75 -2.63
CA ASP A 430 -5.18 13.12 -1.48
C ASP A 430 -6.05 14.13 -0.71
N ILE A 431 -6.82 14.95 -1.43
CA ILE A 431 -7.81 15.86 -0.83
C ILE A 431 -8.99 15.04 -0.30
N LYS A 432 -9.23 15.11 1.02
CA LYS A 432 -10.32 14.43 1.75
C LYS A 432 -10.54 15.08 3.11
N SER A 433 -11.68 14.82 3.76
CA SER A 433 -12.02 15.41 5.07
C SER A 433 -11.01 15.11 6.18
N SER A 434 -10.39 13.93 6.21
CA SER A 434 -9.35 13.61 7.20
C SER A 434 -8.04 14.39 6.99
N ASN A 435 -7.84 14.95 5.79
CA ASN A 435 -6.69 15.79 5.46
C ASN A 435 -7.04 17.29 5.49
N ILE A 436 -8.25 17.68 5.90
CA ILE A 436 -8.60 19.07 6.21
C ILE A 436 -8.63 19.21 7.73
N LEU A 437 -7.70 19.97 8.28
CA LEU A 437 -7.63 20.24 9.71
C LEU A 437 -8.29 21.58 10.05
N LEU A 438 -8.86 21.68 11.25
CA LEU A 438 -9.55 22.87 11.74
C LEU A 438 -8.78 23.49 12.88
N ASP A 439 -8.58 24.81 12.87
CA ASP A 439 -8.00 25.52 14.02
C ASP A 439 -9.05 25.83 15.10
N GLY A 440 -8.65 26.57 16.14
CA GLY A 440 -9.54 26.93 17.25
C GLY A 440 -10.76 27.79 16.85
N ASN A 441 -10.71 28.43 15.69
CA ASN A 441 -11.83 29.20 15.12
C ASN A 441 -12.59 28.40 14.05
N LEU A 442 -12.31 27.10 13.92
CA LEU A 442 -12.87 26.22 12.90
C LEU A 442 -12.51 26.65 11.46
N GLU A 443 -11.39 27.37 11.28
CA GLU A 443 -10.88 27.67 9.93
C GLU A 443 -10.15 26.46 9.35
N ALA A 444 -10.44 26.14 8.09
CA ALA A 444 -9.88 24.99 7.39
C ALA A 444 -8.44 25.20 6.92
N ARG A 445 -7.62 24.16 7.09
CA ARG A 445 -6.24 24.04 6.61
C ARG A 445 -5.99 22.70 5.96
N VAL A 446 -5.53 22.71 4.71
CA VAL A 446 -5.18 21.50 3.96
C VAL A 446 -3.87 20.91 4.50
N SER A 447 -3.81 19.58 4.66
CA SER A 447 -2.72 18.84 5.29
C SER A 447 -2.36 17.55 4.54
N ASP A 448 -1.26 16.91 4.95
CA ASP A 448 -0.76 15.62 4.45
C ASP A 448 -0.32 15.63 2.98
N PHE A 449 0.85 16.24 2.75
CA PHE A 449 1.43 16.41 1.42
C PHE A 449 2.30 15.24 0.96
N GLY A 450 2.26 14.10 1.67
CA GLY A 450 3.11 12.94 1.36
C GLY A 450 2.94 12.46 -0.09
N LEU A 451 1.72 12.46 -0.63
CA LEU A 451 1.44 12.02 -2.01
C LEU A 451 1.60 13.11 -3.07
N ALA A 452 1.81 14.36 -2.65
CA ALA A 452 1.78 15.49 -3.55
C ALA A 452 2.92 15.45 -4.58
N LYS A 453 2.73 16.13 -5.71
CA LYS A 453 3.67 16.17 -6.83
C LYS A 453 3.74 17.56 -7.43
N LEU A 454 4.91 17.94 -7.92
CA LEU A 454 5.11 19.17 -8.68
C LEU A 454 4.82 18.91 -10.16
N LEU A 455 4.00 19.78 -10.74
CA LEU A 455 3.68 19.83 -12.16
C LEU A 455 4.35 21.07 -12.75
N GLU A 456 5.31 20.89 -13.64
CA GLU A 456 5.98 22.00 -14.32
C GLU A 456 5.02 22.72 -15.27
N ASP A 457 5.29 24.00 -15.56
CA ASP A 457 4.37 24.83 -16.36
C ASP A 457 4.24 24.35 -17.82
N GLU A 458 5.26 23.68 -18.35
CA GLU A 458 5.26 23.10 -19.68
C GLU A 458 4.49 21.77 -19.76
N GLU A 459 4.23 21.14 -18.61
CA GLU A 459 3.54 19.86 -18.54
C GLU A 459 2.02 20.02 -18.36
N SER A 460 1.27 19.16 -19.05
CA SER A 460 -0.18 19.08 -18.92
C SER A 460 -0.65 18.11 -17.85
N HIS A 461 0.21 17.18 -17.42
CA HIS A 461 -0.11 16.15 -16.44
C HIS A 461 1.16 15.48 -15.93
N ILE A 462 1.07 14.91 -14.72
CA ILE A 462 2.10 14.02 -14.16
C ILE A 462 1.66 12.57 -14.40
N THR A 463 2.45 11.80 -15.14
CA THR A 463 2.25 10.34 -15.22
C THR A 463 2.85 9.69 -13.97
N THR A 464 2.02 9.10 -13.12
CA THR A 464 2.46 8.52 -11.85
C THR A 464 1.58 7.35 -11.42
N ILE A 465 2.06 6.56 -10.44
CA ILE A 465 1.25 5.52 -9.82
C ILE A 465 -0.07 6.12 -9.30
N VAL A 466 -1.18 5.41 -9.47
CA VAL A 466 -2.44 5.85 -8.88
C VAL A 466 -2.32 5.71 -7.37
N ALA A 467 -2.41 6.83 -6.66
CA ALA A 467 -2.39 6.89 -5.21
C ALA A 467 -3.34 7.99 -4.74
N GLY A 468 -3.99 7.76 -3.60
CA GLY A 468 -5.00 8.63 -3.01
C GLY A 468 -6.10 7.81 -2.37
N THR A 469 -7.06 8.49 -1.75
CA THR A 469 -8.10 7.81 -0.95
C THR A 469 -9.29 7.39 -1.80
N PHE A 470 -9.69 6.13 -1.65
CA PHE A 470 -10.84 5.58 -2.34
C PHE A 470 -12.12 6.37 -2.04
N GLY A 471 -12.86 6.71 -3.10
CA GLY A 471 -14.05 7.56 -3.06
C GLY A 471 -13.81 9.03 -3.35
N TYR A 472 -12.57 9.51 -3.20
CA TYR A 472 -12.16 10.85 -3.62
C TYR A 472 -11.43 10.84 -4.97
N LEU A 473 -10.87 9.71 -5.38
CA LEU A 473 -10.11 9.57 -6.62
C LEU A 473 -10.94 9.90 -7.87
N ALA A 474 -10.37 10.74 -8.73
CA ALA A 474 -10.94 11.09 -10.02
C ALA A 474 -10.94 9.87 -10.98
N PRO A 475 -12.05 9.56 -11.68
CA PRO A 475 -12.15 8.39 -12.54
C PRO A 475 -11.10 8.36 -13.66
N GLU A 476 -10.83 9.50 -14.29
CA GLU A 476 -9.85 9.65 -15.35
C GLU A 476 -8.42 9.42 -14.85
N TYR A 477 -8.13 9.83 -13.61
CA TYR A 477 -6.84 9.58 -12.98
C TYR A 477 -6.66 8.09 -12.69
N MET A 478 -7.69 7.42 -12.17
CA MET A 478 -7.66 5.97 -11.91
C MET A 478 -7.42 5.15 -13.19
N GLN A 479 -7.98 5.58 -14.31
CA GLN A 479 -7.87 4.84 -15.58
C GLN A 479 -6.55 5.09 -16.31
N SER A 480 -6.01 6.29 -16.21
CA SER A 480 -4.86 6.72 -17.03
C SER A 480 -3.55 6.82 -16.26
N GLY A 481 -3.58 6.90 -14.93
CA GLY A 481 -2.40 7.23 -14.12
C GLY A 481 -1.91 8.67 -14.30
N ARG A 482 -2.69 9.54 -14.97
CA ARG A 482 -2.33 10.95 -15.21
C ARG A 482 -2.94 11.85 -14.15
N ALA A 483 -2.12 12.34 -13.23
CA ALA A 483 -2.53 13.29 -12.21
C ALA A 483 -2.45 14.73 -12.75
N THR A 484 -3.49 15.52 -12.48
CA THR A 484 -3.60 16.94 -12.87
C THR A 484 -4.27 17.72 -11.74
N GLU A 485 -4.30 19.05 -11.84
CA GLU A 485 -5.10 19.89 -10.93
C GLU A 485 -6.59 19.51 -10.94
N LYS A 486 -7.08 18.98 -12.07
CA LYS A 486 -8.47 18.52 -12.19
C LYS A 486 -8.77 17.29 -11.34
N SER A 487 -7.77 16.44 -11.11
CA SER A 487 -7.90 15.29 -10.21
C SER A 487 -8.14 15.74 -8.77
N ASP A 488 -7.46 16.80 -8.34
CA ASP A 488 -7.68 17.43 -7.03
C ASP A 488 -9.00 18.17 -6.97
N VAL A 489 -9.39 18.89 -8.03
CA VAL A 489 -10.69 19.58 -8.12
C VAL A 489 -11.85 18.59 -7.99
N TYR A 490 -11.75 17.41 -8.61
CA TYR A 490 -12.74 16.35 -8.42
C TYR A 490 -12.81 15.90 -6.96
N SER A 491 -11.66 15.65 -6.35
CA SER A 491 -11.54 15.25 -4.94
C SER A 491 -12.11 16.31 -3.99
N PHE A 492 -11.87 17.59 -4.30
CA PHE A 492 -12.46 18.74 -3.60
C PHE A 492 -13.97 18.81 -3.79
N GLY A 493 -14.49 18.52 -4.97
CA GLY A 493 -15.93 18.41 -5.20
C GLY A 493 -16.57 17.37 -4.28
N VAL A 494 -15.96 16.19 -4.16
CA VAL A 494 -16.41 15.14 -3.22
C VAL A 494 -16.40 15.64 -1.77
N LEU A 495 -15.35 16.34 -1.35
CA LEU A 495 -15.25 16.97 -0.02
C LEU A 495 -16.38 17.98 0.23
N VAL A 496 -16.68 18.85 -0.73
CA VAL A 496 -17.79 19.82 -0.61
C VAL A 496 -19.10 19.09 -0.38
N LEU A 497 -19.37 18.02 -1.15
CA LEU A 497 -20.60 17.26 -0.98
C LEU A 497 -20.69 16.58 0.39
N GLU A 498 -19.57 16.07 0.92
CA GLU A 498 -19.50 15.53 2.28
C GLU A 498 -19.80 16.60 3.33
N VAL A 499 -19.21 17.81 3.23
CA VAL A 499 -19.46 18.91 4.17
C VAL A 499 -20.93 19.35 4.15
N LEU A 500 -21.52 19.46 2.96
CA LEU A 500 -22.92 19.89 2.79
C LEU A 500 -23.90 18.84 3.28
N SER A 501 -23.65 17.57 2.96
CA SER A 501 -24.56 16.47 3.31
C SER A 501 -24.36 15.95 4.73
N GLY A 502 -23.18 16.20 5.33
CA GLY A 502 -22.73 15.53 6.55
C GLY A 502 -22.54 14.02 6.39
N LYS A 503 -22.48 13.50 5.16
CA LYS A 503 -22.33 12.07 4.87
C LYS A 503 -20.98 11.76 4.27
N ARG A 504 -20.38 10.67 4.72
CA ARG A 504 -19.10 10.24 4.17
C ARG A 504 -19.22 9.78 2.71
N PRO A 505 -18.21 10.04 1.85
CA PRO A 505 -18.27 9.65 0.43
C PRO A 505 -18.51 8.17 0.23
N THR A 506 -17.98 7.37 1.15
CA THR A 506 -18.08 5.92 1.15
C THR A 506 -19.18 5.38 2.16
N ASP A 507 -20.19 6.14 2.62
CA ASP A 507 -21.26 5.74 3.60
C ASP A 507 -22.27 4.67 3.12
N ALA A 508 -22.52 3.56 3.88
CA ALA A 508 -23.22 2.30 3.47
C ALA A 508 -24.55 2.55 2.82
N THR A 509 -25.25 3.56 3.30
CA THR A 509 -26.59 3.89 2.82
C THR A 509 -26.58 4.26 1.34
N LEU A 510 -25.42 4.62 0.81
CA LEU A 510 -25.19 4.91 -0.58
C LEU A 510 -24.69 3.60 -1.37
N ILE A 511 -23.88 2.64 -0.80
CA ILE A 511 -23.46 1.30 -1.37
C ILE A 511 -24.55 0.26 -1.11
N GLU A 512 -25.68 0.62 -0.52
CA GLU A 512 -26.83 -0.27 -0.65
C GLU A 512 -27.65 0.07 -1.88
N LYS A 513 -27.57 1.32 -2.36
CA LYS A 513 -28.49 1.86 -3.35
C LYS A 513 -28.01 1.88 -4.76
N GLY A 514 -26.74 2.16 -4.92
CA GLY A 514 -26.23 2.36 -6.23
C GLY A 514 -25.11 3.31 -6.30
N LEU A 515 -24.86 4.05 -5.22
CA LEU A 515 -24.58 5.46 -5.31
C LEU A 515 -23.38 5.87 -4.45
N ASN A 516 -22.50 6.75 -4.92
CA ASN A 516 -21.48 7.42 -4.14
C ASN A 516 -22.00 8.82 -3.90
N VAL A 517 -21.32 9.62 -3.08
CA VAL A 517 -21.84 10.96 -2.76
C VAL A 517 -22.08 11.82 -4.02
N VAL A 518 -21.25 11.71 -5.06
CA VAL A 518 -21.44 12.40 -6.36
C VAL A 518 -22.72 11.91 -7.03
N GLY A 519 -22.91 10.59 -7.09
CA GLY A 519 -24.09 9.97 -7.64
C GLY A 519 -25.39 10.30 -6.93
N TRP A 520 -25.33 10.44 -5.60
CA TRP A 520 -26.49 10.73 -4.77
C TRP A 520 -27.02 12.15 -4.96
N VAL A 521 -26.12 13.13 -5.07
CA VAL A 521 -26.48 14.53 -5.31
C VAL A 521 -27.00 14.77 -6.72
N CYS A 522 -26.58 13.98 -7.72
CA CYS A 522 -27.13 14.12 -9.07
C CYS A 522 -28.60 13.66 -9.22
N ILE A 523 -29.18 13.03 -8.20
CA ILE A 523 -30.50 12.37 -8.27
C ILE A 523 -31.53 13.03 -7.32
N ASN A 524 -31.12 13.93 -6.43
CA ASN A 524 -31.99 14.71 -5.52
C ASN A 524 -31.74 16.20 -5.71
#